data_AF-X0WC56-F1
#
_entry.id   AF-X0WC56-F1
#
_cell.length_a   1.000
_cell.length_b   1.000
_cell.length_c   1.000
_cell.angle_alpha   90.00
_cell.angle_beta   90.00
_cell.angle_gamma   90.00
#
_symmetry.space_group_name_H-M   'P 1'
#
loop_
_entity.id
_entity.type
_entity.pdbx_description
1 polymer ?
#
loop_
_entity_poly.entity_id
_entity_poly.type
_entity_poly.pdbx_seq_one_letter_code
_entity_poly.pdbx_strand_id
1 'polypeptide(L)'
;MKGKRLCIIRPPTLRKEWNYPTRNPKLEYMQFLVDRYKDEYFYISMADLEEEVEWLDEELKGIDVKFHKGELSMPMIFALMKLSNMIICYPAFFMIAGIALRAKTFAIFGGCSSPYASIEESMGLANFSYAVPDPSCNCFLADHDCNKEIPEAVLIERFEELRARGGGDGK
;
A
#
# COMPACT_ATOMS: atom_id res chain seq x y z
N MET A 1 15.28 -11.64 -12.05
CA MET A 1 14.59 -12.34 -10.94
C MET A 1 15.52 -13.10 -9.98
N LYS A 2 16.67 -13.66 -10.39
CA LYS A 2 17.53 -14.40 -9.44
C LYS A 2 17.95 -13.49 -8.27
N GLY A 3 17.47 -13.81 -7.06
CA GLY A 3 17.86 -13.19 -5.79
C GLY A 3 16.94 -12.07 -5.27
N LYS A 4 16.07 -11.47 -6.11
CA LYS A 4 15.15 -10.42 -5.64
C LYS A 4 13.85 -11.00 -5.10
N ARG A 5 13.36 -10.42 -4.01
CA ARG A 5 12.05 -10.73 -3.42
C ARG A 5 10.93 -10.07 -4.20
N LEU A 6 9.74 -10.66 -4.22
CA LEU A 6 8.59 -10.07 -4.90
C LEU A 6 7.92 -9.03 -4.01
N CYS A 7 7.77 -7.79 -4.49
CA CYS A 7 6.97 -6.76 -3.84
C CYS A 7 5.82 -6.32 -4.76
N ILE A 8 4.61 -6.32 -4.24
CA ILE A 8 3.45 -5.75 -4.94
C ILE A 8 3.23 -4.34 -4.45
N ILE A 9 2.91 -3.43 -5.35
CA ILE A 9 2.58 -2.04 -5.01
C ILE A 9 1.21 -1.69 -5.59
N ARG A 10 0.31 -1.24 -4.72
CA ARG A 10 -0.94 -0.60 -5.11
C ARG A 10 -0.80 0.93 -4.96
N PRO A 11 -0.50 1.67 -6.04
CA PRO A 11 -0.34 3.11 -5.97
C PRO A 11 -1.67 3.80 -5.65
N PRO A 12 -1.64 4.98 -5.00
CA PRO A 12 -2.84 5.78 -4.76
C PRO A 12 -3.46 6.22 -6.08
N THR A 13 -4.72 5.84 -6.31
CA THR A 13 -5.52 6.33 -7.43
C THR A 13 -6.63 7.26 -6.95
N LEU A 14 -7.04 8.16 -7.83
CA LEU A 14 -8.29 8.91 -7.73
C LEU A 14 -9.35 8.24 -8.58
N ARG A 15 -10.62 8.39 -8.19
CA ARG A 15 -11.76 7.84 -8.91
C ARG A 15 -12.82 8.90 -9.04
N LYS A 16 -13.53 8.95 -10.17
CA LYS A 16 -14.56 9.96 -10.43
C LYS A 16 -15.72 9.87 -9.44
N GLU A 17 -16.17 8.66 -9.13
CA GLU A 17 -17.26 8.41 -8.19
C GLU A 17 -16.87 8.64 -6.72
N TRP A 18 -15.57 8.59 -6.39
CA TRP A 18 -15.03 8.69 -5.04
C TRP A 18 -13.75 9.53 -5.03
N ASN A 19 -13.85 10.79 -5.46
CA ASN A 19 -12.70 11.69 -5.55
C ASN A 19 -12.28 12.18 -4.15
N TYR A 20 -11.46 11.36 -3.48
CA TYR A 20 -11.02 11.55 -2.09
C TYR A 20 -9.48 11.64 -2.01
N PRO A 21 -8.88 12.73 -2.50
CA PRO A 21 -7.43 12.88 -2.48
C PRO A 21 -6.87 12.89 -1.05
N THR A 22 -7.65 13.37 -0.07
CA THR A 22 -7.27 13.39 1.36
C THR A 22 -7.01 11.99 1.95
N ARG A 23 -7.61 10.94 1.37
CA ARG A 23 -7.40 9.54 1.73
C ARG A 23 -6.07 8.99 1.22
N ASN A 24 -5.59 9.52 0.10
CA ASN A 24 -4.36 9.08 -0.51
C ASN A 24 -3.14 9.64 0.26
N PRO A 25 -2.15 8.80 0.58
CA PRO A 25 -0.85 9.28 1.03
C PRO A 25 -0.19 10.08 -0.11
N LYS A 26 0.83 10.86 0.24
CA LYS A 26 1.71 11.41 -0.81
C LYS A 26 2.41 10.28 -1.52
N LEU A 27 2.49 10.35 -2.86
CA LEU A 27 3.13 9.30 -3.67
C LEU A 27 4.62 9.14 -3.32
N GLU A 28 5.27 10.24 -2.92
CA GLU A 28 6.69 10.27 -2.56
C GLU A 28 7.08 9.27 -1.47
N TYR A 29 6.17 8.91 -0.56
CA TYR A 29 6.45 7.89 0.46
C TYR A 29 6.58 6.48 -0.12
N MET A 30 5.76 6.15 -1.13
CA MET A 30 5.90 4.89 -1.85
C MET A 30 7.15 4.92 -2.73
N GLN A 31 7.40 6.04 -3.41
CA GLN A 31 8.61 6.21 -4.23
C GLN A 31 9.89 6.06 -3.40
N PHE A 32 9.93 6.65 -2.20
CA PHE A 32 11.02 6.53 -1.25
C PHE A 32 11.34 5.06 -0.91
N LEU A 33 10.31 4.25 -0.63
CA LEU A 33 10.50 2.82 -0.34
C LEU A 33 10.96 2.04 -1.58
N VAL A 34 10.47 2.38 -2.78
CA VAL A 34 10.93 1.78 -4.04
C VAL A 34 12.41 2.07 -4.26
N ASP A 35 12.81 3.32 -4.14
CA ASP A 35 14.20 3.74 -4.37
C ASP A 35 15.15 3.15 -3.33
N ARG A 36 14.72 3.12 -2.06
CA ARG A 36 15.52 2.59 -0.95
C ARG A 36 15.79 1.09 -1.07
N TYR A 37 14.81 0.31 -1.54
CA TYR A 37 14.90 -1.16 -1.58
C TYR A 37 14.93 -1.74 -3.01
N LYS A 38 15.26 -0.90 -4.01
CA LYS A 38 15.32 -1.26 -5.44
C LYS A 38 16.17 -2.48 -5.76
N ASP A 39 17.25 -2.71 -5.02
CA ASP A 39 18.16 -3.83 -5.27
C ASP A 39 17.68 -5.12 -4.59
N GLU A 40 16.74 -5.03 -3.64
CA GLU A 40 16.21 -6.15 -2.88
C GLU A 40 14.89 -6.70 -3.43
N TYR A 41 14.08 -5.84 -4.06
CA TYR A 41 12.75 -6.20 -4.54
C TYR A 41 12.60 -6.09 -6.06
N PHE A 42 11.82 -7.02 -6.59
CA PHE A 42 11.20 -6.95 -7.91
C PHE A 42 9.78 -6.42 -7.71
N TYR A 43 9.49 -5.25 -8.27
CA TYR A 43 8.26 -4.52 -8.05
C TYR A 43 7.22 -4.79 -9.14
N ILE A 44 6.04 -5.25 -8.73
CA ILE A 44 4.85 -5.32 -9.57
C ILE A 44 3.86 -4.27 -9.08
N SER A 45 3.57 -3.26 -9.91
CA SER A 45 2.53 -2.28 -9.63
C SER A 45 1.19 -2.71 -10.23
N MET A 46 0.11 -2.65 -9.44
CA MET A 46 -1.22 -3.08 -9.85
C MET A 46 -2.26 -1.96 -9.68
N ALA A 47 -3.07 -1.74 -10.70
CA ALA A 47 -4.18 -0.80 -10.71
C ALA A 47 -5.23 -1.22 -11.76
N ASP A 48 -6.40 -0.60 -11.69
CA ASP A 48 -7.47 -0.76 -12.67
C ASP A 48 -7.79 0.64 -13.24
N LEU A 49 -6.85 1.19 -14.00
CA LEU A 49 -6.92 2.55 -14.53
C LEU A 49 -7.80 2.57 -15.78
N GLU A 50 -8.71 3.52 -15.79
CA GLU A 50 -9.56 3.85 -16.93
C GLU A 50 -9.72 5.37 -16.96
N GLU A 51 -9.42 5.98 -18.11
CA GLU A 51 -9.48 7.43 -18.26
C GLU A 51 -10.86 7.96 -17.85
N GLU A 52 -10.90 9.07 -17.11
CA GLU A 52 -12.12 9.65 -16.53
C GLU A 52 -12.89 8.77 -15.53
N VAL A 53 -12.39 7.59 -15.16
CA VAL A 53 -12.99 6.70 -14.15
C VAL A 53 -12.05 6.52 -12.97
N GLU A 54 -10.82 6.06 -13.22
CA GLU A 54 -9.77 5.85 -12.22
C GLU A 54 -8.41 6.20 -12.81
N TRP A 55 -7.67 7.11 -12.17
CA TRP A 55 -6.39 7.59 -12.67
C TRP A 55 -5.34 7.75 -11.56
N LEU A 56 -4.09 7.85 -11.99
CA LEU A 56 -2.96 8.24 -11.16
C LEU A 56 -2.69 9.73 -11.40
N ASP A 57 -2.51 10.51 -10.34
CA ASP A 57 -2.01 11.89 -10.49
C ASP A 57 -0.54 11.89 -10.93
N GLU A 58 0.22 10.90 -10.45
CA GLU A 58 1.64 10.72 -10.73
C GLU A 58 2.00 9.22 -10.79
N GLU A 59 3.03 8.87 -11.57
CA GLU A 59 3.50 7.49 -11.69
C GLU A 59 4.74 7.20 -10.82
N LEU A 60 4.77 6.00 -10.22
CA LEU A 60 5.98 5.46 -9.60
C LEU A 60 7.05 5.13 -10.64
N LYS A 61 8.29 5.50 -10.32
CA LYS A 61 9.51 5.15 -11.05
C LYS A 61 10.14 3.89 -10.43
N GLY A 62 10.95 3.17 -11.19
CA GLY A 62 11.66 1.98 -10.70
C GLY A 62 10.78 0.73 -10.54
N ILE A 63 9.57 0.73 -11.11
CA ILE A 63 8.67 -0.44 -11.15
C ILE A 63 9.12 -1.38 -12.28
N ASP A 64 9.30 -2.67 -11.98
CA ASP A 64 9.72 -3.66 -12.96
C ASP A 64 8.58 -4.11 -13.90
N VAL A 65 7.36 -4.25 -13.37
CA VAL A 65 6.16 -4.64 -14.15
C VAL A 65 4.94 -3.84 -13.69
N LYS A 66 4.15 -3.32 -14.64
CA LYS A 66 2.89 -2.61 -14.41
C LYS A 66 1.72 -3.41 -14.99
N PHE A 67 0.71 -3.67 -14.16
CA PHE A 67 -0.60 -4.18 -14.55
C PHE A 67 -1.63 -3.13 -14.15
N HIS A 68 -1.83 -2.14 -15.03
CA HIS A 68 -2.61 -0.93 -14.72
C HIS A 68 -3.91 -0.84 -15.50
N LYS A 69 -4.24 -1.83 -16.32
CA LYS A 69 -5.42 -1.82 -17.21
C LYS A 69 -6.36 -2.99 -16.90
N GLY A 70 -6.38 -3.46 -15.64
CA GLY A 70 -7.21 -4.59 -15.24
C GLY A 70 -6.79 -5.92 -15.89
N GLU A 71 -5.52 -6.08 -16.25
CA GLU A 71 -5.02 -7.24 -17.00
C GLU A 71 -5.11 -8.57 -16.22
N LEU A 72 -5.24 -8.48 -14.89
CA LEU A 72 -5.23 -9.61 -13.99
C LEU A 72 -6.63 -9.89 -13.45
N SER A 73 -7.04 -11.14 -13.53
CA SER A 73 -8.26 -11.61 -12.85
C SER A 73 -8.08 -11.57 -11.32
N MET A 74 -9.20 -11.45 -10.58
CA MET A 74 -9.18 -11.47 -9.11
C MET A 74 -8.42 -12.67 -8.50
N PRO A 75 -8.60 -13.92 -8.98
CA PRO A 75 -7.79 -15.04 -8.50
C PRO A 75 -6.27 -14.87 -8.73
N MET A 76 -5.86 -14.27 -9.86
CA MET A 76 -4.45 -14.00 -10.14
C MET A 76 -3.89 -12.92 -9.20
N ILE A 77 -4.67 -11.87 -8.93
CA ILE A 77 -4.30 -10.83 -7.97
C ILE A 77 -4.07 -11.47 -6.59
N PHE A 78 -5.02 -12.26 -6.09
CA PHE A 78 -4.86 -12.94 -4.80
C PHE A 78 -3.69 -13.94 -4.76
N ALA A 79 -3.48 -14.70 -5.84
CA ALA A 79 -2.34 -15.60 -5.94
C ALA A 79 -1.00 -14.84 -5.87
N LEU A 80 -0.87 -13.73 -6.60
CA LEU A 80 0.32 -12.88 -6.55
C LEU A 80 0.51 -12.27 -5.16
N MET A 81 -0.55 -11.73 -4.55
CA MET A 81 -0.51 -11.21 -3.18
C MET A 81 -0.03 -12.26 -2.20
N LYS A 82 -0.53 -13.49 -2.29
CA LYS A 82 -0.12 -14.60 -1.39
C LYS A 82 1.34 -15.02 -1.58
N LEU A 83 1.85 -14.96 -2.81
CA LEU A 83 3.23 -15.30 -3.16
C LEU A 83 4.23 -14.16 -2.90
N SER A 84 3.74 -12.93 -2.75
CA SER A 84 4.59 -11.76 -2.52
C SER A 84 5.27 -11.80 -1.14
N ASN A 85 6.50 -11.26 -1.08
CA ASN A 85 7.22 -11.10 0.18
C ASN A 85 6.83 -9.81 0.91
N MET A 86 6.25 -8.85 0.18
CA MET A 86 5.74 -7.59 0.70
C MET A 86 4.66 -7.03 -0.22
N ILE A 87 3.66 -6.39 0.36
CA ILE A 87 2.65 -5.60 -0.32
C ILE A 87 2.74 -4.18 0.23
N ILE A 88 2.99 -3.18 -0.61
CA ILE A 88 2.93 -1.77 -0.26
C ILE A 88 1.63 -1.21 -0.82
N CYS A 89 0.81 -0.59 0.02
CA CYS A 89 -0.47 -0.05 -0.40
C CYS A 89 -0.86 1.18 0.43
N TYR A 90 -2.04 1.69 0.17
CA TYR A 90 -2.73 2.70 0.97
C TYR A 90 -4.08 2.11 1.43
N PRO A 91 -4.86 2.79 2.30
CA PRO A 91 -6.16 2.29 2.75
C PRO A 91 -7.11 2.07 1.57
N ALA A 92 -7.13 0.84 1.04
CA ALA A 92 -7.84 0.42 -0.15
C ALA A 92 -8.01 -1.10 -0.13
N PHE A 93 -8.57 -1.67 -1.20
CA PHE A 93 -8.82 -3.11 -1.31
C PHE A 93 -7.59 -3.98 -0.98
N PHE A 94 -6.40 -3.60 -1.45
CA PHE A 94 -5.16 -4.37 -1.21
C PHE A 94 -4.77 -4.46 0.26
N MET A 95 -5.14 -3.47 1.09
CA MET A 95 -4.90 -3.50 2.54
C MET A 95 -5.71 -4.63 3.19
N ILE A 96 -7.01 -4.65 2.94
CA ILE A 96 -7.92 -5.63 3.54
C ILE A 96 -7.66 -7.03 2.97
N ALA A 97 -7.43 -7.15 1.67
CA ALA A 97 -7.08 -8.41 1.03
C ALA A 97 -5.73 -8.96 1.54
N GLY A 98 -4.73 -8.09 1.75
CA GLY A 98 -3.44 -8.47 2.31
C GLY A 98 -3.56 -9.03 3.73
N ILE A 99 -4.33 -8.35 4.58
CA ILE A 99 -4.64 -8.81 5.94
C ILE A 99 -5.36 -10.17 5.91
N ALA A 100 -6.40 -10.32 5.08
CA ALA A 100 -7.17 -11.55 4.95
C ALA A 100 -6.32 -12.74 4.47
N LEU A 101 -5.41 -12.50 3.52
CA LEU A 101 -4.50 -13.52 2.99
C LEU A 101 -3.35 -13.86 3.94
N ARG A 102 -3.21 -13.14 5.07
CA ARG A 102 -2.03 -13.17 5.95
C ARG A 102 -0.74 -12.83 5.19
N ALA A 103 -0.83 -12.05 4.12
CA ALA A 103 0.33 -11.59 3.37
C ALA A 103 0.99 -10.41 4.10
N LYS A 104 2.33 -10.32 4.05
CA LYS A 104 3.04 -9.18 4.62
C LYS A 104 2.63 -7.90 3.91
N THR A 105 1.92 -7.04 4.61
CA THR A 105 1.27 -5.86 4.03
C THR A 105 1.63 -4.62 4.83
N PHE A 106 2.23 -3.66 4.15
CA PHE A 106 2.58 -2.34 4.65
C PHE A 106 1.65 -1.28 4.04
N ALA A 107 0.84 -0.63 4.87
CA ALA A 107 -0.07 0.43 4.43
C ALA A 107 0.46 1.82 4.79
N ILE A 108 0.41 2.75 3.84
CA ILE A 108 0.74 4.16 4.06
C ILE A 108 -0.56 4.95 4.02
N PHE A 109 -0.93 5.56 5.15
CA PHE A 109 -2.17 6.31 5.29
C PHE A 109 -2.03 7.74 4.75
N GLY A 110 -3.12 8.25 4.18
CA GLY A 110 -3.30 9.67 3.95
C GLY A 110 -3.71 10.41 5.23
N GLY A 111 -4.36 11.56 5.08
CA GLY A 111 -4.66 12.44 6.20
C GLY A 111 -6.06 12.31 6.78
N CYS A 112 -7.05 11.82 6.02
CA CYS A 112 -8.46 11.90 6.43
C CYS A 112 -8.93 10.81 7.41
N SER A 113 -8.15 9.74 7.61
CA SER A 113 -8.57 8.57 8.39
C SER A 113 -7.42 7.98 9.19
N SER A 114 -7.64 7.76 10.49
CA SER A 114 -6.75 6.96 11.33
C SER A 114 -6.86 5.47 10.97
N PRO A 115 -5.78 4.70 11.14
CA PRO A 115 -5.79 3.24 11.10
C PRO A 115 -6.98 2.59 11.84
N TYR A 116 -7.35 3.10 13.02
CA TYR A 116 -8.44 2.54 13.84
C TYR A 116 -9.82 2.64 13.16
N ALA A 117 -9.97 3.44 12.12
CA ALA A 117 -11.21 3.52 11.34
C ALA A 117 -11.46 2.28 10.47
N SER A 118 -10.42 1.48 10.18
CA SER A 118 -10.49 0.40 9.20
C SER A 118 -9.79 -0.88 9.66
N ILE A 119 -9.21 -0.87 10.85
CA ILE A 119 -8.35 -1.94 11.34
C ILE A 119 -8.72 -2.23 12.79
N GLU A 120 -8.95 -3.50 13.07
CA GLU A 120 -9.26 -4.05 14.39
C GLU A 120 -8.30 -5.18 14.73
N GLU A 121 -7.97 -5.36 16.01
CA GLU A 121 -7.03 -6.40 16.45
C GLU A 121 -7.48 -7.81 16.04
N SER A 122 -8.78 -8.06 16.06
CA SER A 122 -9.41 -9.32 15.64
C SER A 122 -9.15 -9.69 14.18
N MET A 123 -8.71 -8.74 13.36
CA MET A 123 -8.31 -9.01 11.97
C MET A 123 -6.98 -9.76 11.87
N GLY A 124 -6.25 -9.99 12.97
CA GLY A 124 -5.01 -10.78 13.03
C GLY A 124 -3.83 -10.10 12.32
N LEU A 125 -3.34 -9.03 12.92
CA LEU A 125 -2.42 -8.06 12.31
C LEU A 125 -0.94 -8.47 12.34
N ALA A 126 -0.63 -9.75 12.61
CA ALA A 126 0.76 -10.22 12.74
C ALA A 126 1.62 -9.91 11.49
N ASN A 127 1.03 -10.02 10.30
CA ASN A 127 1.70 -9.72 9.02
C ASN A 127 1.31 -8.34 8.45
N PHE A 128 0.84 -7.43 9.30
CA PHE A 128 0.41 -6.11 8.89
C PHE A 128 1.09 -5.01 9.71
N SER A 129 1.55 -3.95 9.04
CA SER A 129 2.07 -2.74 9.66
C SER A 129 1.71 -1.53 8.82
N TYR A 130 1.84 -0.34 9.38
CA TYR A 130 1.46 0.89 8.69
C TYR A 130 2.29 2.09 9.12
N ALA A 131 2.24 3.13 8.30
CA ALA A 131 2.65 4.48 8.66
C ALA A 131 1.48 5.45 8.44
N VAL A 132 1.34 6.42 9.33
CA VAL A 132 0.24 7.39 9.35
C VAL A 132 0.78 8.77 9.72
N PRO A 133 0.21 9.87 9.19
CA PRO A 133 0.56 11.20 9.65
C PRO A 133 0.29 11.39 11.14
N ASP A 134 1.15 12.14 11.81
CA ASP A 134 1.00 12.50 13.23
C ASP A 134 1.09 14.02 13.38
N PRO A 135 0.01 14.71 13.81
CA PRO A 135 -1.31 14.16 14.14
C PRO A 135 -2.10 13.71 12.90
N SER A 136 -3.00 12.73 13.08
CA SER A 136 -3.98 12.30 12.07
C SER A 136 -5.32 13.04 12.25
N CYS A 137 -6.00 13.39 11.15
CA CYS A 137 -7.17 14.29 11.21
C CYS A 137 -8.50 13.61 11.55
N ASN A 138 -8.74 12.37 11.09
CA ASN A 138 -9.99 11.61 11.32
C ASN A 138 -11.30 12.27 10.84
N CYS A 139 -11.24 13.24 9.94
CA CYS A 139 -12.42 13.98 9.49
C CYS A 139 -13.27 13.24 8.45
N PHE A 140 -12.69 12.30 7.69
CA PHE A 140 -13.31 11.66 6.53
C PHE A 140 -13.88 12.64 5.49
N LEU A 141 -13.30 13.84 5.38
CA LEU A 141 -13.69 14.85 4.38
C LEU A 141 -12.81 14.76 3.13
N ALA A 142 -13.41 14.92 1.96
CA ALA A 142 -12.73 14.84 0.66
C ALA A 142 -11.80 16.01 0.37
N ASP A 143 -12.11 17.17 0.95
CA ASP A 143 -11.60 18.50 0.58
C ASP A 143 -10.97 19.26 1.76
N HIS A 144 -10.75 18.59 2.89
CA HIS A 144 -10.06 19.17 4.04
C HIS A 144 -8.53 19.14 3.87
N ASP A 145 -7.85 20.18 4.35
CA ASP A 145 -6.37 20.26 4.36
C ASP A 145 -5.77 19.41 5.48
N CYS A 146 -5.96 18.09 5.39
CA CYS A 146 -5.46 17.14 6.38
C CYS A 146 -3.94 17.09 6.36
N ASN A 147 -3.31 17.01 7.53
CA ASN A 147 -1.90 16.64 7.64
C ASN A 147 -1.64 15.30 6.93
N LYS A 148 -0.68 15.32 6.00
CA LYS A 148 -0.20 14.13 5.28
C LYS A 148 1.28 13.85 5.54
N GLU A 149 1.92 14.60 6.43
CA GLU A 149 3.35 14.50 6.70
C GLU A 149 3.67 13.24 7.51
N ILE A 150 4.56 12.40 6.96
CA ILE A 150 5.08 11.20 7.62
C ILE A 150 6.60 11.28 7.53
N PRO A 151 7.33 11.34 8.66
CA PRO A 151 8.79 11.31 8.63
C PRO A 151 9.32 10.02 8.01
N GLU A 152 10.34 10.11 7.15
CA GLU A 152 10.96 8.93 6.50
C GLU A 152 11.46 7.89 7.52
N ALA A 153 11.96 8.35 8.68
CA ALA A 153 12.40 7.47 9.75
C ALA A 153 11.26 6.54 10.24
N VAL A 154 10.02 7.04 10.30
CA VAL A 154 8.84 6.25 10.68
C VAL A 154 8.51 5.24 9.58
N LEU A 155 8.61 5.63 8.30
CA LEU A 155 8.43 4.70 7.17
C LEU A 155 9.44 3.55 7.26
N ILE A 156 10.73 3.85 7.48
CA ILE A 156 11.79 2.85 7.61
C ILE A 156 11.53 1.94 8.81
N GLU A 157 11.31 2.52 9.98
CA GLU A 157 11.11 1.77 11.23
C GLU A 157 9.97 0.76 11.08
N ARG A 158 8.79 1.22 10.64
CA ARG A 158 7.60 0.38 10.53
C ARG A 158 7.71 -0.66 9.42
N PHE A 159 8.37 -0.32 8.31
CA PHE A 159 8.62 -1.24 7.21
C PHE A 159 9.61 -2.34 7.60
N GLU A 160 10.72 -1.98 8.26
CA GLU A 160 11.72 -2.95 8.72
C GLU A 160 11.21 -3.81 9.87
N GLU A 161 10.41 -3.24 10.79
CA GLU A 161 9.70 -4.00 11.82
C GLU A 161 8.88 -5.13 11.19
N LEU A 162 8.06 -4.82 10.17
CA LEU A 162 7.27 -5.82 9.45
C LEU A 162 8.14 -6.81 8.67
N ARG A 163 9.23 -6.35 8.06
CA ARG A 163 10.19 -7.23 7.36
C ARG A 163 10.79 -8.25 8.33
N ALA A 164 11.13 -7.84 9.54
CA ALA A 164 11.77 -8.68 10.56
C ALA A 164 10.83 -9.72 11.19
N ARG A 165 9.51 -9.48 11.17
CA ARG A 165 8.54 -10.49 11.66
C ARG A 165 8.72 -11.80 10.90
N GLY A 166 8.81 -12.94 11.59
CA GLY A 166 8.85 -14.24 10.93
C GLY A 166 7.62 -14.42 10.05
N GLY A 167 7.76 -15.04 8.87
CA GLY A 167 6.60 -15.51 8.14
C GLY A 167 5.84 -16.42 9.08
N GLY A 168 4.61 -16.05 9.45
CA GLY A 168 3.74 -16.94 10.20
C GLY A 168 3.49 -18.16 9.33
N ASP A 169 4.36 -19.17 9.44
CA ASP A 169 4.08 -20.53 9.04
C ASP A 169 2.90 -20.95 9.89
N GLY A 170 1.70 -20.68 9.38
CA GLY A 170 0.50 -21.32 9.84
C GLY A 170 0.74 -22.82 9.74
N LYS A 171 0.88 -23.45 10.90
CA LYS A 171 0.56 -24.87 11.06
C LYS A 171 -0.84 -25.14 10.51
#